data_AF-A0A5N9ATA3-F1
#
_entry.id   AF-A0A5N9ATA3-F1
#
_cell.length_a   1.000
_cell.length_b   1.000
_cell.length_c   1.000
_cell.angle_alpha   90.00
_cell.angle_beta   90.00
_cell.angle_gamma   90.00
#
_symmetry.space_group_name_H-M   'P 1'
#
loop_
_entity.id
_entity.type
_entity.pdbx_description
1 polymer ?
#
loop_
_entity_poly.entity_id
_entity_poly.type
_entity_poly.pdbx_seq_one_letter_code
_entity_poly.pdbx_strand_id
1 'polypeptide(L)'
;MQEETSFFTSEMQQEVRDFVEKLETELSLYPPLNKRTPDEARHDQETGGGRYSAPVLSQRAIQRQIPSKSGDIPVRAFIPDGQIDGVYLHMHGGGWVIGRAHFQDDMLEDIMEECNAA
;
A
#
# COMPACT_ATOMS: atom_id res chain seq x y z
N MET A 1 6.39 -38.92 11.40
CA MET A 1 6.39 -38.14 10.15
C MET A 1 5.14 -37.28 10.22
N GLN A 2 5.26 -36.01 10.62
CA GLN A 2 4.11 -35.11 10.60
C GLN A 2 3.79 -34.84 9.13
N GLU A 3 2.53 -35.04 8.72
CA GLU A 3 2.07 -34.60 7.40
C GLU A 3 2.24 -33.09 7.34
N GLU A 4 3.05 -32.60 6.41
CA GLU A 4 3.12 -31.18 6.08
C GLU A 4 1.73 -30.75 5.64
N THR A 5 1.01 -30.06 6.52
CA THR A 5 -0.29 -29.49 6.22
C THR A 5 -0.05 -28.21 5.43
N SER A 6 0.18 -28.35 4.11
CA SER A 6 0.13 -27.22 3.20
C SER A 6 -1.33 -26.83 2.99
N PHE A 7 -1.72 -25.64 3.44
CA PHE A 7 -3.03 -25.06 3.13
C PHE A 7 -3.20 -24.72 1.64
N PHE A 8 -2.11 -24.74 0.85
CA PHE A 8 -2.13 -24.49 -0.58
C PHE A 8 -2.34 -25.78 -1.37
N THR A 9 -3.31 -25.76 -2.29
CA THR A 9 -3.46 -26.81 -3.32
C THR A 9 -2.27 -26.76 -4.29
N SER A 10 -2.04 -27.85 -5.04
CA SER A 10 -0.99 -27.88 -6.05
C SER A 10 -1.14 -26.78 -7.11
N GLU A 11 -2.37 -26.41 -7.46
CA GLU A 11 -2.67 -25.28 -8.35
C GLU A 11 -2.28 -23.94 -7.74
N MET A 12 -2.66 -23.66 -6.48
CA MET A 12 -2.27 -22.42 -5.80
C MET A 12 -0.74 -22.32 -5.67
N GLN A 13 -0.08 -23.44 -5.39
CA GLN A 13 1.38 -23.47 -5.34
C GLN A 13 2.00 -23.16 -6.72
N GLN A 14 1.39 -23.65 -7.81
CA GLN A 14 1.86 -23.35 -9.16
C GLN A 14 1.66 -21.87 -9.50
N GLU A 15 0.49 -21.32 -9.18
CA GLU A 15 0.20 -19.89 -9.37
C GLU A 15 1.22 -19.01 -8.63
N VAL A 16 1.51 -19.31 -7.36
CA VAL A 16 2.50 -18.56 -6.57
C VAL A 16 3.89 -18.68 -7.18
N ARG A 17 4.29 -19.86 -7.65
CA ARG A 17 5.59 -20.04 -8.33
C ARG A 17 5.68 -19.20 -9.60
N ASP A 18 4.64 -19.24 -10.44
CA ASP A 18 4.58 -18.47 -11.67
C ASP A 18 4.59 -16.96 -11.41
N PHE A 19 3.91 -16.51 -10.34
CA PHE A 19 3.94 -15.12 -9.90
C PHE A 19 5.34 -14.70 -9.42
N VAL A 20 5.97 -15.51 -8.57
CA VAL A 20 7.31 -15.23 -8.04
C VAL A 20 8.35 -15.19 -9.16
N GLU A 21 8.33 -16.12 -10.10
CA GLU A 21 9.28 -16.14 -11.24
C GLU A 21 9.18 -14.87 -12.09
N LYS A 22 7.96 -14.40 -12.35
CA LYS A 22 7.72 -13.12 -13.06
C LYS A 22 8.21 -11.93 -12.23
N LEU A 23 7.92 -11.93 -10.94
CA LEU A 23 8.34 -10.87 -10.03
C LEU A 23 9.87 -10.79 -9.92
N GLU A 24 10.57 -11.93 -9.82
CA GLU A 24 12.04 -11.99 -9.82
C GLU A 24 12.62 -11.40 -11.10
N THR A 25 12.05 -11.77 -12.25
CA THR A 25 12.45 -11.25 -13.56
C THR A 25 12.27 -9.73 -13.61
N GLU A 26 11.10 -9.21 -13.22
CA GLU A 26 10.82 -7.78 -13.21
C GLU A 26 11.75 -7.01 -12.26
N LEU A 27 11.90 -7.49 -11.02
CA LEU A 27 12.71 -6.81 -10.01
C LEU A 27 14.20 -6.79 -10.37
N SER A 28 14.68 -7.77 -11.15
CA SER A 28 16.07 -7.80 -11.63
C SER A 28 16.43 -6.61 -12.55
N LEU A 29 15.42 -5.94 -13.13
CA LEU A 29 15.60 -4.78 -14.00
C LEU A 29 15.95 -3.50 -13.23
N TYR A 30 15.81 -3.51 -11.89
CA TYR A 30 15.99 -2.34 -11.05
C TYR A 30 17.03 -2.59 -9.96
N PRO A 31 17.76 -1.56 -9.49
CA PRO A 31 18.60 -1.68 -8.32
C PRO A 31 17.78 -2.12 -7.10
N PRO A 32 18.22 -3.13 -6.33
CA PRO A 32 17.48 -3.59 -5.17
C PRO A 32 17.40 -2.48 -4.11
N LEU A 33 16.29 -2.41 -3.38
CA LEU A 33 15.96 -1.30 -2.48
C LEU A 33 17.05 -1.03 -1.43
N ASN A 34 17.72 -2.07 -0.94
CA ASN A 34 18.80 -1.97 0.05
C ASN A 34 20.14 -1.44 -0.52
N LYS A 35 20.22 -1.20 -1.82
CA LYS A 35 21.36 -0.56 -2.50
C LYS A 35 21.08 0.87 -2.91
N ARG A 36 19.89 1.38 -2.59
CA ARG A 36 19.43 2.74 -2.85
C ARG A 36 19.41 3.55 -1.56
N THR A 37 19.42 4.87 -1.67
CA THR A 37 19.10 5.72 -0.53
C THR A 37 17.59 5.75 -0.28
N PRO A 38 17.13 5.97 0.97
CA PRO A 38 15.70 6.15 1.26
C PRO A 38 15.03 7.26 0.45
N ASP A 39 15.76 8.36 0.20
CA ASP A 39 15.19 9.53 -0.48
C ASP A 39 14.98 9.29 -1.97
N GLU A 40 15.92 8.60 -2.65
CA GLU A 40 15.72 8.15 -4.02
C GLU A 40 14.52 7.21 -4.14
N ALA A 41 14.37 6.26 -3.22
CA ALA A 41 13.26 5.32 -3.23
C ALA A 41 11.91 6.02 -3.03
N ARG A 42 11.84 6.98 -2.09
CA ARG A 42 10.63 7.77 -1.83
C ARG A 42 10.30 8.68 -3.02
N HIS A 43 11.31 9.27 -3.65
CA HIS A 43 11.13 10.10 -4.84
C HIS A 43 10.49 9.29 -5.97
N ASP A 44 11.05 8.11 -6.28
CA ASP A 44 10.49 7.22 -7.29
C ASP A 44 9.04 6.80 -6.98
N GLN A 45 8.72 6.50 -5.72
CA GLN A 45 7.34 6.17 -5.35
C GLN A 45 6.37 7.34 -5.58
N GLU A 46 6.81 8.57 -5.32
CA GLU A 46 5.98 9.76 -5.50
C GLU A 46 5.79 10.10 -6.99
N THR A 47 6.83 9.90 -7.81
CA THR A 47 6.83 10.33 -9.22
C THR A 47 6.52 9.21 -10.20
N GLY A 48 6.37 7.96 -9.75
CA GLY A 48 6.27 6.79 -10.63
C GLY A 48 7.59 6.47 -11.35
N GLY A 49 8.70 6.61 -10.63
CA GLY A 49 10.04 6.27 -11.11
C GLY A 49 10.41 4.81 -10.86
N GLY A 50 11.39 4.32 -11.64
CA GLY A 50 11.89 2.96 -11.48
C GLY A 50 10.79 1.92 -11.72
N ARG A 51 10.52 1.10 -10.70
CA ARG A 51 9.49 0.03 -10.75
C ARG A 51 8.08 0.49 -10.36
N TYR A 52 7.92 1.73 -9.92
CA TYR A 52 6.66 2.21 -9.37
C TYR A 52 5.83 2.92 -10.44
N SER A 53 4.51 2.78 -10.35
CA SER A 53 3.58 3.70 -11.00
C SER A 53 3.33 4.90 -10.11
N ALA A 54 3.11 6.07 -10.70
CA ALA A 54 2.74 7.25 -9.93
C ALA A 54 1.40 7.03 -9.20
N PRO A 55 1.26 7.49 -7.95
CA PRO A 55 0.02 7.31 -7.20
C PRO A 55 -1.12 8.07 -7.87
N VAL A 56 -2.28 7.41 -7.98
CA VAL A 56 -3.51 8.04 -8.43
C VAL A 56 -4.23 8.62 -7.22
N LEU A 57 -4.35 9.94 -7.16
CA LEU A 57 -5.00 10.62 -6.04
C LEU A 57 -6.50 10.69 -6.25
N SER A 58 -7.27 10.23 -5.26
CA SER A 58 -8.72 10.35 -5.27
C SER A 58 -9.13 11.81 -5.03
N GLN A 59 -10.16 12.25 -5.75
CA GLN A 59 -10.80 13.56 -5.54
C GLN A 59 -11.66 13.60 -4.28
N ARG A 60 -12.02 12.44 -3.71
CA ARG A 60 -12.81 12.33 -2.48
C ARG A 60 -11.95 12.35 -1.23
N ALA A 61 -10.63 12.23 -1.38
CA ALA A 61 -9.72 12.24 -0.26
C ALA A 61 -9.70 13.62 0.42
N ILE A 62 -9.99 13.62 1.72
CA ILE A 62 -9.94 14.81 2.57
C ILE A 62 -8.61 14.82 3.31
N GLN A 63 -7.81 15.87 3.11
CA GLN A 63 -6.59 16.07 3.87
C GLN A 63 -6.88 16.86 5.15
N ARG A 64 -6.46 16.32 6.29
CA ARG A 64 -6.54 16.94 7.61
C ARG A 64 -5.15 17.04 8.23
N GLN A 65 -4.98 17.99 9.13
CA GLN A 65 -3.80 18.12 9.97
C GLN A 65 -4.24 17.98 11.42
N ILE A 66 -3.63 17.06 12.16
CA ILE A 66 -3.93 16.82 13.57
C ILE A 66 -2.75 17.30 14.41
N PRO A 67 -2.94 18.27 15.32
CA PRO A 67 -1.86 18.75 16.18
C PRO A 67 -1.31 17.63 17.07
N SER A 68 0.02 17.56 17.18
CA SER A 68 0.71 16.66 18.09
C SER A 68 1.86 17.36 18.82
N LYS A 69 2.43 16.70 19.83
CA LYS A 69 3.59 17.22 20.59
C LYS A 69 4.83 17.45 19.71
N SER A 70 4.91 16.77 18.56
CA SER A 70 6.07 16.81 17.65
C SER A 70 5.78 17.56 16.34
N GLY A 71 4.67 18.30 16.28
CA GLY A 71 4.17 18.97 15.07
C GLY A 71 2.89 18.34 14.53
N ASP A 72 2.32 18.96 13.51
CA ASP A 72 1.08 18.48 12.89
C ASP A 72 1.30 17.17 12.13
N ILE A 73 0.37 16.23 12.30
CA ILE A 73 0.37 14.95 11.62
C ILE A 73 -0.66 15.01 10.49
N PRO A 74 -0.26 14.77 9.23
CA PRO A 74 -1.20 14.70 8.12
C PRO A 74 -2.03 13.42 8.23
N VAL A 75 -3.35 13.57 8.14
CA VAL A 75 -4.30 12.47 8.06
C VAL A 75 -5.08 12.59 6.77
N ARG A 76 -5.16 11.49 6.02
CA ARG A 76 -5.97 11.36 4.82
C ARG A 76 -7.22 10.59 5.18
N ALA A 77 -8.39 11.15 4.90
CA ALA A 77 -9.68 10.60 5.28
C ALA A 77 -10.59 10.42 4.07
N PHE A 78 -11.39 9.37 4.11
CA PHE A 78 -12.44 9.03 3.15
C PHE A 78 -13.72 8.88 3.97
N ILE A 79 -14.76 9.62 3.63
CA ILE A 79 -15.99 9.64 4.44
C ILE A 79 -17.17 9.26 3.53
N PRO A 80 -17.92 8.20 3.83
CA PRO A 80 -19.13 7.87 3.09
C PRO A 80 -20.13 9.02 3.13
N ASP A 81 -20.84 9.28 2.03
CA ASP A 81 -21.86 10.34 1.98
C ASP A 81 -23.12 10.02 2.83
N GLY A 82 -23.30 8.74 3.20
CA GLY A 82 -24.48 8.22 3.87
C GLY A 82 -24.21 7.63 5.25
N GLN A 83 -24.67 6.39 5.44
CA GLN A 83 -24.45 5.65 6.68
C GLN A 83 -22.94 5.44 6.91
N ILE A 84 -22.51 5.56 8.16
CA ILE A 84 -21.14 5.22 8.59
C ILE A 84 -21.26 4.08 9.59
N ASP A 85 -20.72 2.91 9.24
CA ASP A 85 -20.81 1.69 10.06
C ASP A 85 -19.60 1.53 10.99
N GLY A 86 -18.50 2.26 10.73
CA GLY A 86 -17.31 2.27 11.56
C GLY A 86 -16.24 3.21 11.05
N VAL A 87 -15.07 3.17 11.71
CA VAL A 87 -13.86 3.87 11.29
C VAL A 87 -12.78 2.85 11.01
N TYR A 88 -12.15 2.93 9.84
CA TYR A 88 -11.00 2.13 9.47
C TYR A 88 -9.71 2.95 9.58
N LEU A 89 -9.01 2.81 10.70
CA LEU A 89 -7.71 3.45 10.89
C LEU A 89 -6.61 2.69 10.13
N HIS A 90 -6.30 3.17 8.92
CA HIS A 90 -5.23 2.61 8.10
C HIS A 90 -3.85 3.13 8.48
N MET A 91 -2.87 2.24 8.52
CA MET A 91 -1.44 2.57 8.61
C MET A 91 -0.71 1.84 7.49
N HIS A 92 -0.15 2.60 6.55
CA HIS A 92 0.54 2.01 5.40
C HIS A 92 1.78 1.21 5.82
N GLY A 93 2.13 0.21 4.99
CA GLY A 93 3.37 -0.57 5.14
C GLY A 93 4.62 0.20 4.69
N GLY A 94 5.72 -0.52 4.45
CA GLY A 94 6.97 0.07 3.97
C GLY A 94 8.10 0.12 5.00
N GLY A 95 8.01 -0.71 6.04
CA GLY A 95 9.10 -0.93 7.01
C GLY A 95 9.54 0.34 7.73
N TRP A 96 8.61 1.28 7.99
CA TRP A 96 8.86 2.58 8.60
C TRP A 96 9.81 3.51 7.83
N VAL A 97 10.15 3.19 6.59
CA VAL A 97 11.08 3.98 5.76
C VAL A 97 10.36 4.56 4.54
N ILE A 98 9.57 3.74 3.85
CA ILE A 98 8.90 4.11 2.59
C ILE A 98 7.37 4.10 2.75
N GLY A 99 6.66 4.63 1.74
CA GLY A 99 5.20 4.79 1.77
C GLY A 99 4.71 6.16 2.28
N ARG A 100 3.45 6.46 1.94
CA ARG A 100 2.73 7.69 2.28
C ARG A 100 1.23 7.38 2.43
N ALA A 101 0.52 8.24 3.16
CA ALA A 101 -0.92 8.10 3.38
C ALA A 101 -1.76 8.17 2.09
N HIS A 102 -1.24 8.76 1.01
CA HIS A 102 -1.95 8.96 -0.27
C HIS A 102 -1.59 7.94 -1.37
N PHE A 103 -0.80 6.91 -1.07
CA PHE A 103 -0.37 5.93 -2.08
C PHE A 103 -1.38 4.81 -2.33
N GLN A 104 -2.49 4.77 -1.58
CA GLN A 104 -3.48 3.70 -1.63
C GLN A 104 -4.90 4.27 -1.66
N ASP A 105 -5.07 5.43 -2.28
CA ASP A 105 -6.36 6.12 -2.33
C ASP A 105 -7.46 5.29 -2.98
N ASP A 106 -7.12 4.58 -4.04
CA ASP A 106 -8.02 3.65 -4.74
C ASP A 106 -8.55 2.58 -3.79
N MET A 107 -7.65 1.84 -3.13
CA MET A 107 -8.01 0.78 -2.18
C MET A 107 -8.75 1.33 -0.95
N LEU A 108 -8.39 2.51 -0.45
CA LEU A 108 -9.06 3.11 0.70
C LEU A 108 -10.45 3.65 0.35
N GLU A 109 -10.66 4.11 -0.88
CA GLU A 109 -11.97 4.46 -1.39
C GLU A 109 -12.86 3.21 -1.54
N ASP A 110 -12.33 2.13 -2.10
CA ASP A 110 -13.05 0.84 -2.20
C ASP A 110 -13.46 0.33 -0.80
N ILE A 111 -12.56 0.39 0.19
CA ILE A 111 -12.90 0.01 1.58
C ILE A 111 -14.01 0.88 2.15
N MET A 112 -13.94 2.19 1.94
CA MET A 112 -14.98 3.11 2.42
C MET A 112 -16.34 2.77 1.79
N GLU A 113 -16.38 2.48 0.48
CA GLU A 113 -17.62 2.15 -0.23
C GLU A 113 -18.18 0.78 0.14
N GLU A 114 -17.34 -0.26 0.15
CA GLU A 114 -17.79 -1.63 0.40
C GLU A 114 -18.20 -1.87 1.85
N CYS A 115 -17.58 -1.14 2.79
CA CYS A 115 -17.78 -1.35 4.23
C CYS A 115 -18.51 -0.22 4.94
N ASN A 116 -18.90 0.86 4.25
CA ASN A 116 -19.38 2.11 4.86
C ASN A 116 -18.45 2.60 5.99
N ALA A 117 -17.14 2.42 5.81
CA ALA A 117 -16.14 2.76 6.82
C ALA A 117 -15.55 4.14 6.53
N ALA A 118 -15.48 4.99 7.56
CA ALA A 118 -14.81 6.29 7.50
C ALA A 118 -13.32 6.25 7.88
#